data_AF-A0A2M7R461-F1
#
_entry.id   AF-A0A2M7R461-F1
#
_cell.length_a   1.000
_cell.length_b   1.000
_cell.length_c   1.000
_cell.angle_alpha   90.00
_cell.angle_beta   90.00
_cell.angle_gamma   90.00
#
_symmetry.space_group_name_H-M   'P 1'
#
loop_
_entity.id
_entity.type
_entity.pdbx_description
1 polymer ?
#
loop_
_entity_poly.entity_id
_entity_poly.type
_entity_poly.pdbx_seq_one_letter_code
_entity_poly.pdbx_strand_id
1 'polypeptide(L)'
;MQKIQKYTKGKSYEEFVKDELLVDGVIRNLEIIGEAVKNIPSNFREECSFVEWKKISGLRDILIHEYFGIDYDILWDIVKNKIPYLDEHLKKILEELDKK
;
A
#
# COMPACT_ATOMS: atom_id res chain seq x y z
N MET A 1 -1.93 6.40 -0.34
CA MET A 1 -2.18 5.85 1.02
C MET A 1 -3.45 6.46 1.63
N GLN A 2 -3.55 7.79 1.71
CA GLN A 2 -4.72 8.49 2.24
C GLN A 2 -6.08 8.07 1.61
N LYS A 3 -6.14 7.83 0.30
CA LYS A 3 -7.37 7.34 -0.37
C LYS A 3 -7.83 6.00 0.19
N ILE A 4 -6.93 5.01 0.27
CA ILE A 4 -7.20 3.68 0.84
C ILE A 4 -7.74 3.83 2.26
N GLN A 5 -7.03 4.57 3.12
CA GLN A 5 -7.45 4.79 4.50
C GLN A 5 -8.81 5.49 4.61
N LYS A 6 -9.10 6.44 3.70
CA LYS A 6 -10.40 7.13 3.65
C LYS A 6 -11.51 6.18 3.26
N TYR A 7 -11.32 5.36 2.22
CA TYR A 7 -12.34 4.45 1.72
C TYR A 7 -12.68 3.34 2.72
N THR A 8 -11.69 2.87 3.48
CA THR A 8 -11.83 1.74 4.41
C THR A 8 -12.05 2.17 5.87
N LYS A 9 -12.18 3.48 6.12
CA LYS A 9 -12.37 4.03 7.47
C LYS A 9 -13.66 3.51 8.08
N GLY A 10 -13.53 2.88 9.26
CA GLY A 10 -14.68 2.38 10.03
C GLY A 10 -15.33 1.12 9.43
N LYS A 11 -14.80 0.57 8.34
CA LYS A 11 -15.30 -0.65 7.71
C LYS A 11 -14.82 -1.89 8.46
N SER A 12 -15.72 -2.86 8.62
CA SER A 12 -15.38 -4.24 8.98
C SER A 12 -14.80 -4.99 7.77
N TYR A 13 -14.24 -6.16 8.03
CA TYR A 13 -13.76 -7.05 6.97
C TYR A 13 -14.92 -7.49 6.05
N GLU A 14 -16.05 -7.88 6.64
CA GLU A 14 -17.23 -8.37 5.93
C GLU A 14 -17.85 -7.28 5.04
N GLU A 15 -17.84 -6.03 5.51
CA GLU A 15 -18.30 -4.89 4.71
C GLU A 15 -17.33 -4.58 3.57
N PHE A 16 -16.03 -4.78 3.79
CA PHE A 16 -15.01 -4.56 2.77
C PHE A 16 -15.12 -5.57 1.62
N VAL A 17 -15.15 -6.86 1.93
CA VAL A 17 -15.16 -7.93 0.90
C VAL A 17 -16.47 -8.01 0.11
N LYS A 18 -17.56 -7.47 0.64
CA LYS A 18 -18.87 -7.41 -0.06
C LYS A 18 -19.03 -6.20 -0.97
N ASP A 19 -18.12 -5.22 -0.89
CA ASP A 19 -18.17 -4.00 -1.69
C ASP A 19 -17.10 -4.08 -2.79
N GLU A 20 -17.49 -4.64 -3.94
CA GLU A 20 -16.57 -4.86 -5.08
C GLU A 20 -15.93 -3.55 -5.56
N LEU A 21 -16.70 -2.46 -5.61
CA LEU A 21 -16.20 -1.15 -6.03
C LEU A 21 -15.15 -0.61 -5.06
N LEU A 22 -15.35 -0.81 -3.76
CA LEU A 22 -14.37 -0.47 -2.73
C LEU A 22 -13.10 -1.29 -2.88
N VAL A 23 -13.23 -2.61 -3.07
CA VAL A 23 -12.11 -3.54 -3.29
C VAL A 23 -11.30 -3.12 -4.52
N ASP A 24 -11.95 -2.90 -5.66
CA ASP A 24 -11.31 -2.44 -6.89
C ASP A 24 -10.61 -1.10 -6.69
N GLY A 25 -11.27 -0.18 -5.99
CA GLY A 25 -10.69 1.11 -5.63
C GLY A 25 -9.42 0.95 -4.79
N VAL A 26 -9.40 0.02 -3.82
CA VAL A 26 -8.21 -0.27 -3.01
C VAL A 26 -7.11 -0.90 -3.85
N ILE A 27 -7.41 -1.94 -4.63
CA ILE A 27 -6.45 -2.62 -5.51
C ILE A 27 -5.77 -1.61 -6.43
N ARG A 28 -6.57 -0.77 -7.10
CA ARG A 28 -6.04 0.26 -7.99
C ARG A 28 -5.08 1.22 -7.29
N ASN A 29 -5.38 1.61 -6.06
CA ASN A 29 -4.49 2.49 -5.30
C ASN A 29 -3.21 1.75 -4.85
N LEU A 30 -3.28 0.45 -4.56
CA LEU A 30 -2.10 -0.36 -4.24
C LEU A 30 -1.17 -0.53 -5.44
N GLU A 31 -1.71 -0.78 -6.63
CA GLU A 31 -0.93 -0.83 -7.88
C GLU A 31 -0.17 0.47 -8.13
N ILE A 32 -0.84 1.62 -7.96
CA ILE A 32 -0.23 2.94 -8.13
C ILE A 32 0.92 3.13 -7.13
N ILE A 33 0.74 2.70 -5.88
CA ILE A 33 1.82 2.76 -4.87
C ILE A 33 3.00 1.88 -5.30
N GLY A 34 2.74 0.65 -5.73
CA GLY A 34 3.79 -0.27 -6.19
C GLY A 34 4.58 0.26 -7.38
N GLU A 35 3.90 0.89 -8.34
CA GLU A 35 4.53 1.55 -9.49
C GLU A 35 5.37 2.76 -9.06
N ALA A 36 4.85 3.61 -8.17
CA ALA A 36 5.57 4.77 -7.65
C ALA A 36 6.87 4.36 -6.94
N VAL A 37 6.86 3.25 -6.18
CA VAL A 37 8.05 2.74 -5.49
C VAL A 37 9.17 2.34 -6.46
N LYS A 38 8.84 1.83 -7.66
CA LYS A 38 9.86 1.48 -8.67
C LYS A 38 10.68 2.70 -9.13
N ASN A 39 10.08 3.89 -9.06
CA ASN A 39 10.69 5.16 -9.47
C ASN A 39 11.52 5.86 -8.39
N ILE A 40 11.50 5.36 -7.14
CA ILE A 40 12.31 5.92 -6.05
C ILE A 40 13.80 5.63 -6.34
N PRO A 41 14.74 6.57 -6.22
CA PRO A 41 16.17 6.30 -6.43
C PRO A 41 16.72 5.17 -5.55
N SER A 42 17.69 4.40 -6.05
CA SER A 42 18.23 3.23 -5.32
C SER A 42 18.96 3.63 -4.04
N ASN A 43 19.75 4.70 -4.08
CA ASN A 43 20.44 5.25 -2.90
C ASN A 43 19.45 5.58 -1.78
N PHE A 44 18.30 6.18 -2.11
CA PHE A 44 17.28 6.49 -1.12
C PHE A 44 16.61 5.23 -0.56
N ARG A 45 16.37 4.22 -1.41
CA ARG A 45 15.83 2.91 -0.96
C ARG A 45 16.80 2.19 -0.03
N GLU A 46 18.11 2.32 -0.26
CA GLU A 46 19.16 1.77 0.59
C GLU A 46 19.24 2.48 1.95
N GLU A 47 19.20 3.81 1.95
CA GLU A 47 19.12 4.62 3.17
C GLU A 47 17.87 4.27 4.00
N CYS A 48 16.74 4.04 3.33
CA CYS A 48 15.47 3.64 3.94
C CYS A 48 15.24 2.12 3.91
N SER A 49 16.27 1.31 4.22
CA SER A 49 16.22 -0.16 4.12
C SER A 49 15.22 -0.84 5.06
N PHE A 50 14.73 -0.13 6.08
CA PHE A 50 13.66 -0.62 6.96
C PHE A 50 12.29 -0.72 6.26
N VAL A 51 12.11 -0.05 5.12
CA VAL A 51 10.93 -0.18 4.28
C VAL A 51 11.12 -1.35 3.31
N GLU A 52 10.13 -2.24 3.24
CA GLU A 52 10.17 -3.42 2.38
C GLU A 52 9.89 -3.09 0.89
N TRP A 53 10.70 -2.23 0.28
CA TRP A 53 10.50 -1.69 -1.08
C TRP A 53 10.23 -2.77 -2.13
N LYS A 54 10.97 -3.88 -2.09
CA LYS A 54 10.81 -4.99 -3.02
C LYS A 54 9.43 -5.65 -2.91
N LYS A 55 8.92 -5.80 -1.67
CA LYS A 55 7.58 -6.35 -1.45
C LYS A 55 6.50 -5.40 -1.96
N ILE A 56 6.67 -4.09 -1.74
CA ILE A 56 5.71 -3.08 -2.21
C ILE A 56 5.68 -3.03 -3.75
N SER A 57 6.83 -3.08 -4.40
CA SER A 57 6.88 -3.12 -5.88
C SER A 57 6.33 -4.42 -6.45
N GLY A 58 6.58 -5.55 -5.77
CA GLY A 58 6.10 -6.88 -6.19
C GLY A 58 4.60 -7.08 -5.95
N LEU A 59 4.00 -6.39 -4.98
CA LEU A 59 2.56 -6.44 -4.72
C LEU A 59 1.73 -6.07 -5.96
N ARG A 60 2.18 -5.07 -6.73
CA ARG A 60 1.56 -4.72 -8.01
C ARG A 60 1.50 -5.92 -8.95
N ASP A 61 2.63 -6.62 -9.09
CA ASP A 61 2.76 -7.72 -10.05
C ASP A 61 1.86 -8.89 -9.63
N ILE A 62 1.68 -9.13 -8.32
CA ILE A 62 0.70 -10.10 -7.80
C ILE A 62 -0.73 -9.65 -8.10
N LEU A 63 -1.09 -8.41 -7.76
CA LEU A 63 -2.46 -7.90 -7.89
C LEU A 63 -2.97 -7.86 -9.33
N ILE A 64 -2.11 -7.57 -10.31
CA ILE A 64 -2.50 -7.52 -11.73
C ILE A 64 -2.56 -8.91 -12.39
N HIS A 65 -1.82 -9.90 -11.88
CA HIS A 65 -1.74 -11.24 -12.48
C HIS A 65 -2.70 -12.23 -11.81
N GLU A 66 -2.95 -12.10 -10.51
CA GLU A 66 -3.85 -12.97 -9.74
C GLU A 66 -5.25 -12.36 -9.56
N TYR A 67 -5.67 -11.43 -10.43
CA TYR A 67 -6.95 -10.72 -10.35
C TYR A 67 -8.18 -11.63 -10.15
N PHE A 68 -8.12 -12.90 -10.56
CA PHE A 68 -9.18 -13.90 -10.37
C PHE A 68 -9.12 -14.70 -9.05
N GLY A 69 -8.13 -14.47 -8.19
CA GLY A 69 -7.85 -15.25 -6.99
C GLY A 69 -7.23 -14.44 -5.84
N ILE A 70 -7.51 -13.13 -5.78
CA ILE A 70 -7.01 -12.27 -4.71
C ILE A 70 -7.53 -12.78 -3.36
N ASP A 71 -6.59 -13.15 -2.49
CA ASP A 71 -6.89 -13.47 -1.11
C ASP A 71 -7.30 -12.19 -0.35
N TYR A 72 -8.59 -12.09 -0.02
CA TYR A 72 -9.13 -10.93 0.68
C TYR A 72 -8.60 -10.76 2.10
N ASP A 73 -8.16 -11.83 2.77
CA ASP A 73 -7.53 -11.72 4.09
C ASP A 73 -6.19 -11.01 3.97
N ILE A 74 -5.40 -11.36 2.96
CA ILE A 74 -4.13 -10.68 2.66
C ILE A 74 -4.40 -9.21 2.29
N LEU A 75 -5.37 -8.96 1.40
CA LEU A 75 -5.70 -7.59 0.99
C LEU A 75 -6.14 -6.74 2.19
N TRP A 76 -6.93 -7.31 3.09
CA TRP A 76 -7.40 -6.62 4.28
C TRP A 76 -6.27 -6.35 5.30
N ASP A 77 -5.34 -7.29 5.50
CA ASP A 77 -4.13 -7.07 6.32
C ASP A 77 -3.30 -5.90 5.76
N ILE A 78 -3.12 -5.85 4.44
CA ILE A 78 -2.41 -4.75 3.78
C ILE A 78 -3.11 -3.42 4.08
N VAL A 79 -4.42 -3.36 3.90
CA VAL A 79 -5.23 -2.16 4.15
C VAL A 79 -5.15 -1.70 5.60
N LYS A 80 -5.29 -2.61 6.56
CA LYS A 80 -5.46 -2.27 7.98
C LYS A 80 -4.14 -2.06 8.70
N ASN A 81 -3.11 -2.82 8.33
CA ASN A 81 -1.86 -2.86 9.07
C ASN A 81 -0.71 -2.25 8.27
N LYS A 82 -0.53 -2.65 7.00
CA LYS A 82 0.66 -2.29 6.23
C LYS A 82 0.60 -0.86 5.67
N ILE A 83 -0.55 -0.45 5.13
CA ILE A 83 -0.72 0.89 4.57
C ILE A 83 -0.58 1.99 5.64
N PRO A 84 -1.24 1.92 6.81
CA PRO A 84 -1.04 2.93 7.84
C PRO A 84 0.39 3.00 8.37
N TYR A 85 1.01 1.84 8.58
CA TYR A 85 2.40 1.75 9.00
C TYR A 85 3.34 2.44 7.98
N LEU A 86 3.20 2.13 6.70
CA LEU A 86 4.02 2.74 5.65
C LEU A 86 3.79 4.26 5.54
N ASP A 87 2.54 4.71 5.62
CA ASP A 87 2.19 6.14 5.57
C ASP A 87 2.82 6.93 6.73
N GLU A 88 2.82 6.38 7.95
CA GLU A 88 3.47 7.00 9.10
C GLU A 88 4.99 7.08 8.94
N HIS A 89 5.62 6.00 8.46
CA HIS A 89 7.07 5.97 8.27
C HIS A 89 7.54 6.93 7.19
N LEU A 90 6.81 7.00 6.07
CA LEU A 90 7.15 7.95 5.00
C LEU A 90 6.99 9.40 5.46
N LYS A 91 5.98 9.72 6.28
CA LYS A 91 5.85 11.07 6.86
C LYS A 91 7.05 11.42 7.74
N LYS A 92 7.52 10.49 8.59
CA LYS A 92 8.73 10.72 9.41
C LYS A 92 9.96 10.97 8.54
N ILE A 93 10.15 10.17 7.48
CA ILE A 93 11.27 10.39 6.54
C ILE A 93 11.17 11.78 5.90
N LEU A 94 9.99 12.18 5.42
CA LEU A 94 9.79 13.50 4.81
C LEU A 94 10.09 14.64 5.81
N GLU A 95 9.63 14.51 7.04
CA GLU A 95 9.93 15.49 8.10
C GLU A 95 11.43 15.57 8.44
N GLU A 96 12.17 14.46 8.36
CA GLU A 96 13.62 14.47 8.55
C GLU A 96 14.37 15.10 7.38
N LEU A 97 13.87 14.92 6.15
CA LEU A 97 14.42 15.56 4.95
C LEU A 97 14.18 17.07 4.95
N ASP A 98 12.99 17.52 5.36
CA ASP A 98 12.64 18.95 5.43
C ASP A 98 13.42 19.71 6.53
N LYS A 99 14.00 18.99 7.51
CA LYS A 99 14.84 19.54 8.57
C LYS A 99 16.32 19.68 8.18
N LYS A 100 16.74 19.11 7.05
CA LYS A 100 18.10 19.26 6.49
C LYS A 100 18.18 20.42 5.51
#